data_AF-Q0ASS2-F1
#
_entry.id   AF-Q0ASS2-F1
#
_cell.length_a   1.000
_cell.length_b   1.000
_cell.length_c   1.000
_cell.angle_alpha   90.00
_cell.angle_beta   90.00
_cell.angle_gamma   90.00
#
_symmetry.space_group_name_H-M   'P 1'
#
loop_
_entity.id
_entity.type
_entity.pdbx_description
1 polymer ?
#
loop_
_entity_poly.entity_id
_entity_poly.type
_entity_poly.pdbx_seq_one_letter_code
_entity_poly.pdbx_strand_id
1 'polypeptide(L)' 'MGYSLAMLLSAATVTAGGLTASAFSLTQGQTDQAIAFGWPAIAVAFVVVMLMPTGRRRRKTPDRQDERGVK' A
#
# COMPACT_ATOMS: atom_id res chain seq x y z
N MET A 1 9.47 14.68 -2.57
CA MET A 1 9.35 13.23 -2.28
C MET A 1 9.12 12.91 -0.79
N GLY A 2 9.53 13.74 0.18
CA GLY A 2 9.32 13.47 1.62
C GLY A 2 7.86 13.40 2.09
N TYR A 3 6.96 14.21 1.52
CA TYR A 3 5.52 14.19 1.86
C TYR A 3 4.86 12.83 1.60
N SER A 4 5.32 12.09 0.57
CA SER A 4 4.77 10.76 0.24
C SER A 4 5.22 9.69 1.23
N LEU A 5 6.44 9.78 1.77
CA LEU A 5 6.95 8.81 2.76
C LEU A 5 6.31 9.05 4.12
N ALA A 6 6.19 10.31 4.52
CA ALA A 6 5.48 10.68 5.74
C ALA A 6 4.01 10.23 5.69
N MET A 7 3.30 10.48 4.58
CA MET A 7 1.93 9.99 4.38
C MET A 7 1.83 8.46 4.42
N LEU A 8 2.76 7.74 3.79
CA LEU A 8 2.77 6.27 3.82
C LEU A 8 3.02 5.73 5.23
N LEU A 9 3.94 6.34 5.97
CA LEU A 9 4.21 5.98 7.36
C LEU A 9 3.00 6.25 8.24
N SER A 10 2.37 7.41 8.11
CA SER A 10 1.13 7.75 8.83
C SER A 10 0.00 6.79 8.48
N ALA A 11 -0.20 6.47 7.20
CA ALA A 11 -1.21 5.51 6.77
C ALA A 11 -0.94 4.10 7.32
N ALA A 12 0.33 3.67 7.34
CA ALA A 12 0.73 2.41 7.94
C ALA A 12 0.49 2.39 9.45
N THR A 13 0.77 3.48 10.17
CA THR A 13 0.54 3.56 11.61
C THR A 13 -0.95 3.55 11.95
N VAL A 14 -1.76 4.31 11.21
CA VAL A 14 -3.23 4.35 11.39
C VAL A 14 -3.86 2.99 11.08
N THR A 15 -3.41 2.33 10.01
CA THR A 15 -3.90 1.00 9.62
C THR A 15 -3.52 -0.04 10.68
N ALA A 16 -2.25 -0.07 11.11
CA ALA A 16 -1.79 -1.00 12.13
C ALA A 16 -2.53 -0.77 13.46
N GLY A 17 -2.65 0.48 13.91
CA GLY A 17 -3.36 0.84 15.14
C GLY A 17 -4.84 0.47 15.10
N GLY A 18 -5.54 0.74 13.99
CA GLY A 18 -6.94 0.37 13.82
C GLY A 18 -7.16 -1.14 13.81
N LEU A 19 -6.32 -1.90 13.11
CA LEU A 19 -6.39 -3.37 13.10
C LEU A 19 -6.08 -3.98 14.47
N THR A 20 -5.11 -3.43 15.21
CA THR A 20 -4.81 -3.88 16.57
C THR A 20 -5.95 -3.58 17.53
N ALA A 21 -6.54 -2.38 17.46
CA ALA A 21 -7.70 -2.01 18.28
C ALA A 21 -8.91 -2.93 17.98
N SER A 22 -9.15 -3.24 16.71
CA SER A 22 -10.19 -4.20 16.31
C SER A 22 -9.93 -5.60 16.83
N ALA A 23 -8.71 -6.11 16.67
CA ALA A 23 -8.34 -7.43 17.16
C ALA A 23 -8.50 -7.53 18.68
N PHE A 24 -8.09 -6.51 19.43
CA PHE A 24 -8.24 -6.47 20.88
C PHE A 24 -9.72 -6.40 21.29
N SER A 25 -10.53 -5.60 20.60
CA SER A 25 -11.97 -5.50 20.84
C SER A 25 -12.68 -6.84 20.58
N LEU A 26 -12.24 -7.62 19.57
CA LEU A 26 -12.70 -9.01 19.36
C LEU A 26 -12.33 -9.94 20.53
N THR A 27 -11.13 -9.80 21.10
CA THR A 27 -10.72 -10.63 22.26
C THR A 27 -11.52 -10.35 23.53
N GLN A 28 -12.14 -9.17 23.64
CA GLN A 28 -13.01 -8.80 24.76
C GLN A 28 -14.50 -9.09 24.49
N GLY A 29 -14.84 -9.72 23.36
CA GLY A 29 -16.22 -9.99 22.97
C GLY A 29 -17.00 -8.76 22.49
N GLN A 30 -16.33 -7.62 22.25
CA GLN A 30 -16.93 -6.37 21.79
C GLN A 30 -16.89 -6.28 20.26
N THR A 31 -17.65 -7.15 19.59
CA THR A 31 -17.65 -7.24 18.12
C THR A 31 -18.10 -5.95 17.43
N ASP A 32 -19.02 -5.20 18.03
CA ASP A 32 -19.52 -3.92 17.49
C ASP A 32 -18.39 -2.87 17.38
N GLN A 33 -17.58 -2.78 18.44
CA GLN A 33 -16.45 -1.86 18.50
C GLN A 33 -15.28 -2.36 17.63
N ALA A 34 -15.10 -3.67 17.48
CA ALA A 34 -14.13 -4.22 16.54
C ALA A 34 -14.41 -3.84 15.09
N ILE A 35 -15.69 -3.85 14.67
CA ILE A 35 -16.10 -3.45 13.33
C ILE A 35 -15.92 -1.94 13.13
N ALA A 36 -16.27 -1.14 14.15
CA ALA A 36 -16.13 0.31 14.12
C ALA A 36 -14.66 0.76 13.89
N PHE A 37 -13.69 0.06 14.48
CA PHE A 37 -12.26 0.35 14.26
C PHE A 37 -11.66 -0.38 13.03
N GLY A 38 -12.27 -1.48 12.60
CA GLY A 38 -11.69 -2.38 11.60
C GLY A 38 -11.94 -1.92 10.18
N TRP A 39 -13.17 -1.44 9.93
CA TRP A 39 -13.57 -0.99 8.60
C TRP A 39 -12.75 0.22 8.10
N PRO A 40 -12.49 1.26 8.92
CA PRO A 40 -11.64 2.38 8.52
C PRO A 40 -10.20 1.96 8.21
N ALA A 41 -9.63 1.02 8.96
CA ALA A 41 -8.27 0.53 8.74
C ALA A 41 -8.15 -0.21 7.41
N ILE A 42 -9.14 -1.06 7.08
CA ILE A 42 -9.20 -1.76 5.79
C ILE A 42 -9.34 -0.74 4.64
N ALA A 43 -10.19 0.28 4.80
CA ALA A 43 -10.37 1.31 3.78
C ALA A 43 -9.07 2.06 3.47
N VAL A 44 -8.31 2.46 4.50
CA VAL A 44 -7.00 3.12 4.32
C VAL A 44 -6.01 2.20 3.61
N ALA A 45 -5.94 0.92 4.01
CA ALA A 45 -5.09 -0.07 3.34
C ALA A 45 -5.42 -0.20 1.85
N PHE A 46 -6.70 -0.28 1.50
CA PHE A 46 -7.15 -0.37 0.11
C PHE A 46 -6.80 0.88 -0.71
N VAL A 47 -7.00 2.07 -0.15
CA VAL A 47 -6.65 3.33 -0.81
C VAL A 47 -5.14 3.39 -1.08
N VAL A 48 -4.32 2.99 -0.12
CA VAL A 48 -2.86 2.93 -0.29
C VAL A 48 -2.48 1.94 -1.39
N VAL A 49 -3.08 0.75 -1.42
CA VAL A 49 -2.81 -0.26 -2.45
C VAL A 49 -3.23 0.21 -3.84
N MET A 50 -4.40 0.85 -3.98
CA MET A 50 -4.89 1.39 -5.25
C MET A 50 -4.03 2.55 -5.77
N LEU A 51 -3.51 3.38 -4.87
CA LEU A 51 -2.65 4.52 -5.22
C LEU A 51 -1.20 4.10 -5.45
N MET A 52 -0.81 2.89 -5.05
CA MET A 52 0.55 2.40 -5.25
C MET A 52 0.75 2.02 -6.73
N PRO A 53 1.67 2.66 -7.45
CA PRO A 53 1.88 2.39 -8.87
C PRO A 53 2.53 1.02 -9.04
N THR A 54 1.71 -0.02 -9.26
CA THR A 54 2.10 -1.43 -9.52
C THR A 54 2.67 -1.64 -10.94
N GLY A 55 3.32 -0.61 -11.49
CA GLY A 55 3.55 -0.50 -12.93
C GLY A 55 4.87 0.14 -13.33
N ARG A 56 5.98 -0.09 -12.64
CA ARG A 56 7.29 0.04 -13.30
C ARG A 56 7.55 -1.25 -14.09
N ARG A 57 6.82 -1.41 -15.21
CA ARG A 57 7.32 -2.20 -16.34
C ARG A 57 8.69 -1.62 -16.68
N ARG A 58 9.73 -2.27 -16.19
CA ARG A 58 11.10 -2.07 -16.62
C ARG A 58 11.07 -2.26 -18.13
N ARG A 59 11.00 -1.16 -18.87
CA ARG A 59 11.04 -1.15 -20.33
C ARG A 59 12.40 -1.73 -20.68
N LYS A 60 12.45 -3.04 -20.93
CA LYS A 60 13.59 -3.68 -21.57
C LYS A 60 13.58 -3.08 -22.97
N THR A 61 14.35 -2.02 -23.16
CA THR A 61 14.77 -1.61 -24.51
C THR A 61 15.55 -2.81 -25.04
N PRO A 62 15.10 -3.50 -26.11
CA PRO A 62 15.99 -4.39 -26.81
C PRO A 62 16.99 -3.47 -27.50
N ASP A 63 18.25 -3.57 -27.07
CA ASP A 63 19.38 -2.94 -27.72
C ASP A 63 19.47 -3.51 -29.14
N ARG A 64 18.89 -2.79 -30.10
CA ARG A 64 19.04 -3.10 -31.51
C ARG A 64 20.38 -2.51 -31.96
N GLN A 65 21.45 -3.17 -31.53
CA GLN A 65 22.78 -3.05 -32.10
C GLN A 65 22.98 -4.14 -33.15
N ASP A 66 22.13 -4.12 -34.16
CA ASP A 66 22.42 -4.69 -35.46
C ASP A 66 22.20 -3.58 -36.49
N GLU A 67 23.09 -3.50 -37.48
CA GLU A 67 22.93 -2.74 -38.74
C GLU A 67 23.46 -1.30 -38.82
N ARG A 68 24.70 -1.01 -38.37
CA ARG A 68 25.56 0.00 -39.06
C ARG A 68 27.04 -0.35 -38.98
N GLY A 69 27.54 -1.04 -40.00
CA GLY A 69 28.97 -1.24 -40.16
C GLY A 69 29.41 -2.17 -41.28
N VAL A 70 28.60 -2.38 -42.33
CA VAL A 70 29.11 -2.88 -43.61
C VAL A 70 29.65 -1.69 -44.39
N LYS A 71 30.97 -1.62 -44.51
CA LYS A 71 31.71 -1.28 -45.75
C LYS A 71 33.20 -1.54 -45.54
#